data_AF-A0A0D0BC91-F1
#
_entry.id   AF-A0A0D0BC91-F1
#
_cell.length_a   1.000
_cell.length_b   1.000
_cell.length_c   1.000
_cell.angle_alpha   90.00
_cell.angle_beta   90.00
_cell.angle_gamma   90.00
#
_symmetry.space_group_name_H-M   'P 1'
#
loop_
_entity.id
_entity.type
_entity.pdbx_description
1 polymer ?
#
loop_
_entity_poly.entity_id
_entity_poly.type
_entity_poly.pdbx_seq_one_letter_code
_entity_poly.pdbx_strand_id
1 'polypeptide(L)'
;LLGDLPEAAPVSIHPSIYTRQSDPFNAARVNEIKRQVKLGDDLTAEELEELNGFIARYADVFALALKEVLPIPGAILNLNVPSNATFNTQIHQRPLTPEQSRFYNERINDMLSAGLIERAPPELIKCAATTVIAQKAH
;
A
#
# COMPACT_ATOMS: atom_id res chain seq x y z
N LEU A 1 -23.69 13.57 0.78
CA LEU A 1 -23.65 12.17 0.29
C LEU A 1 -22.39 11.53 0.85
N LEU A 2 -22.56 10.77 1.94
CA LEU A 2 -21.51 9.92 2.51
C LEU A 2 -21.26 8.82 1.47
N GLY A 3 -20.11 8.86 0.79
CA GLY A 3 -19.63 7.68 0.08
C GLY A 3 -18.91 6.78 1.07
N ASP A 4 -19.06 5.47 0.88
CA ASP A 4 -18.49 4.45 1.76
C ASP A 4 -16.98 4.60 1.88
N LEU A 5 -16.48 4.53 3.11
CA LEU A 5 -15.04 4.45 3.34
C LEU A 5 -14.52 3.14 2.73
N PRO A 6 -13.35 3.14 2.08
CA PRO A 6 -12.77 1.91 1.58
C PRO A 6 -12.57 0.94 2.76
N GLU A 7 -13.09 -0.27 2.62
CA GLU A 7 -13.06 -1.30 3.66
C GLU A 7 -11.63 -1.55 4.14
N ALA A 8 -11.41 -1.46 5.45
CA ALA A 8 -10.14 -1.79 6.05
C ALA A 8 -9.90 -3.30 5.89
N ALA A 9 -8.74 -3.67 5.35
CA ALA A 9 -8.40 -5.09 5.22
C ALA A 9 -8.45 -5.76 6.62
N PRO A 10 -9.08 -6.93 6.76
CA PRO A 10 -9.19 -7.61 8.05
C PRO A 10 -7.82 -7.99 8.59
N VAL A 11 -7.64 -7.81 9.90
CA VAL A 11 -6.42 -8.20 10.63
C VAL A 11 -6.45 -9.72 10.82
N SER A 12 -5.60 -10.44 10.09
CA SER A 12 -5.48 -11.91 10.17
C SER A 12 -4.56 -12.34 11.33
N ILE A 13 -5.07 -13.23 12.20
CA ILE A 13 -4.38 -13.82 13.37
C ILE A 13 -3.66 -15.15 13.00
N HIS A 14 -3.31 -15.35 11.73
CA HIS A 14 -2.49 -16.48 11.30
C HIS A 14 -0.99 -16.16 11.43
N PRO A 15 -0.10 -17.17 11.56
CA PRO A 15 1.33 -16.96 11.32
C PRO A 15 1.47 -16.15 10.03
N SER A 16 2.17 -15.02 10.12
CA SER A 16 2.05 -13.95 9.14
C SER A 16 2.39 -14.47 7.74
N ILE A 17 1.39 -14.52 6.84
CA ILE A 17 1.56 -14.89 5.42
C ILE A 17 2.39 -13.86 4.62
N TYR A 18 2.81 -12.79 5.30
CA TYR A 18 3.61 -11.70 4.77
C TYR A 18 5.10 -12.07 4.79
N THR A 19 5.45 -13.10 4.04
CA THR A 19 6.79 -13.71 4.02
C THR A 19 7.63 -13.32 2.82
N ARG A 20 7.26 -12.31 2.02
CA ARG A 20 7.98 -11.94 0.78
C ARG A 20 9.50 -11.80 0.98
N GLN A 21 9.93 -11.23 2.11
CA GLN A 21 11.35 -10.99 2.41
C GLN A 21 12.11 -12.24 2.87
N SER A 22 11.44 -13.19 3.52
CA SER A 22 12.07 -14.34 4.15
C SER A 22 11.88 -15.65 3.37
N ASP A 23 10.67 -15.86 2.85
CA ASP A 23 10.25 -17.03 2.09
C ASP A 23 9.11 -16.62 1.13
N PRO A 24 9.43 -16.03 -0.03
CA PRO A 24 8.43 -15.53 -0.98
C PRO A 24 7.57 -16.64 -1.61
N PHE A 25 8.04 -17.90 -1.58
CA PHE A 25 7.35 -19.06 -2.16
C PHE A 25 6.62 -19.90 -1.12
N ASN A 26 6.46 -19.37 0.10
CA ASN A 26 5.69 -20.02 1.15
C ASN A 26 4.29 -20.42 0.63
N ALA A 27 3.89 -21.68 0.81
CA ALA A 27 2.65 -22.20 0.24
C ALA A 27 1.41 -21.42 0.69
N ALA A 28 1.34 -20.99 1.96
CA ALA A 28 0.22 -20.20 2.46
C ALA A 28 0.16 -18.81 1.82
N ARG A 29 1.32 -18.17 1.62
CA ARG A 29 1.46 -16.92 0.87
C ARG A 29 1.00 -17.06 -0.58
N VAL A 30 1.51 -18.06 -1.29
CA VAL A 30 1.20 -18.30 -2.71
C VAL A 30 -0.30 -18.52 -2.89
N ASN A 31 -0.93 -19.30 -2.01
CA ASN A 31 -2.36 -19.53 -2.03
C ASN A 31 -3.16 -18.25 -1.80
N GLU A 32 -2.70 -17.37 -0.90
CA GLU A 32 -3.34 -16.06 -0.70
C GLU A 32 -3.21 -15.16 -1.92
N ILE A 33 -2.04 -15.13 -2.58
CA ILE A 33 -1.85 -14.38 -3.83
C ILE A 33 -2.85 -14.86 -4.89
N LYS A 34 -2.90 -16.18 -5.12
CA LYS A 34 -3.86 -16.79 -6.07
C LYS A 34 -5.31 -16.43 -5.75
N ARG A 35 -5.67 -16.41 -4.45
CA ARG A 35 -7.02 -16.03 -3.99
C ARG A 35 -7.36 -14.57 -4.26
N GLN A 36 -6.37 -13.66 -4.19
CA GLN A 36 -6.58 -12.22 -4.41
C GLN A 36 -6.52 -11.82 -5.88
N VAL A 37 -5.82 -12.57 -6.72
CA VAL A 37 -5.79 -12.34 -8.17
C VAL A 37 -7.15 -12.70 -8.76
N LYS A 38 -7.80 -11.73 -9.41
CA LYS A 38 -9.05 -11.96 -10.14
C LYS A 38 -8.73 -12.50 -11.53
N LEU A 39 -9.22 -13.70 -11.82
CA LEU A 39 -9.12 -14.35 -13.11
C LEU A 39 -10.45 -14.25 -13.85
N GLY A 40 -10.39 -14.16 -15.18
CA GLY A 40 -11.58 -14.19 -16.04
C GLY A 40 -12.26 -15.56 -16.03
N ASP A 41 -13.55 -15.58 -16.37
CA ASP A 41 -14.35 -16.80 -16.53
C ASP A 41 -14.23 -17.43 -17.92
N ASP A 42 -13.45 -16.81 -18.80
CA ASP A 42 -13.17 -17.22 -20.18
C ASP A 42 -11.98 -18.19 -20.31
N LEU A 43 -11.35 -18.58 -19.20
CA LEU A 43 -10.21 -19.48 -19.19
C LEU A 43 -10.64 -20.96 -19.23
N THR A 44 -9.99 -21.72 -20.10
CA THR A 44 -10.04 -23.18 -20.06
C THR A 44 -9.36 -23.73 -18.80
N ALA A 45 -9.57 -25.01 -18.49
CA ALA A 45 -8.94 -25.64 -17.33
C ALA A 45 -7.40 -25.66 -17.47
N GLU A 46 -6.91 -25.86 -18.70
CA GLU A 46 -5.48 -25.85 -19.01
C GLU A 46 -4.84 -24.47 -18.82
N GLU A 47 -5.50 -23.42 -19.32
CA GLU A 47 -5.03 -22.03 -19.15
C GLU A 47 -5.08 -21.58 -17.68
N LEU A 48 -6.13 -21.99 -16.96
CA LEU A 48 -6.25 -21.71 -15.53
C LEU A 48 -5.09 -22.35 -14.74
N GLU A 49 -4.72 -23.59 -15.07
CA GLU A 49 -3.59 -24.27 -14.45
C GLU A 49 -2.26 -23.61 -14.81
N GLU A 50 -2.05 -23.25 -16.09
CA GLU A 50 -0.85 -22.54 -16.53
C GLU A 50 -0.69 -21.20 -15.79
N LEU A 51 -1.76 -20.43 -15.67
CA LEU A 51 -1.75 -19.13 -15.00
C LEU A 51 -1.53 -19.27 -13.49
N ASN A 52 -2.12 -20.28 -12.84
CA ASN A 52 -1.84 -20.59 -11.46
C ASN A 52 -0.37 -21.02 -11.24
N GLY A 53 0.20 -21.77 -12.18
CA GLY A 53 1.61 -22.10 -12.19
C GLY A 53 2.51 -20.87 -12.36
N PHE A 54 2.11 -19.94 -13.24
CA PHE A 54 2.81 -18.68 -13.47
C PHE A 54 2.80 -17.79 -12.21
N ILE A 55 1.64 -17.60 -11.59
CA ILE A 55 1.51 -16.83 -10.34
C ILE A 55 2.40 -17.43 -9.23
N ALA A 56 2.38 -18.76 -9.08
CA ALA A 56 3.23 -19.43 -8.09
C ALA A 56 4.72 -19.24 -8.37
N ARG A 57 5.13 -19.30 -9.64
CA ARG A 57 6.52 -19.12 -10.07
C ARG A 57 7.06 -17.71 -9.79
N TYR A 58 6.20 -16.70 -9.85
CA TYR A 58 6.57 -15.28 -9.67
C TYR A 58 5.97 -14.67 -8.38
N ALA A 59 5.75 -15.50 -7.35
CA ALA A 59 5.13 -15.08 -6.09
C ALA A 59 5.95 -14.03 -5.32
N ASP A 60 7.25 -13.92 -5.59
CA ASP A 60 8.19 -12.94 -5.06
C ASP A 60 7.95 -11.51 -5.57
N VAL A 61 7.32 -11.37 -6.73
CA VAL A 61 6.98 -10.07 -7.32
C VAL A 61 5.80 -9.41 -6.60
N PHE A 62 4.85 -10.22 -6.12
CA PHE A 62 3.65 -9.72 -5.45
C PHE A 62 3.97 -9.23 -4.03
N ALA A 63 3.18 -8.28 -3.56
CA ALA A 63 3.13 -7.83 -2.17
C ALA A 63 1.69 -7.97 -1.66
N LEU A 64 1.50 -8.68 -0.56
CA LEU A 64 0.19 -8.86 0.10
C LEU A 64 -0.10 -7.76 1.13
N ALA A 65 0.92 -7.00 1.53
CA ALA A 65 0.81 -5.89 2.48
C ALA A 65 1.85 -4.80 2.20
N LEU A 66 1.61 -3.58 2.70
CA LEU A 66 2.52 -2.44 2.56
C LEU A 66 3.93 -2.73 3.10
N LYS A 67 4.04 -3.48 4.20
CA LYS A 67 5.34 -3.87 4.78
C LYS A 67 6.18 -4.80 3.90
N GLU A 68 5.57 -5.39 2.86
CA GLU A 68 6.29 -6.21 1.88
C GLU A 68 6.77 -5.39 0.69
N VAL A 69 6.42 -4.10 0.60
CA VAL A 69 6.96 -3.21 -0.44
C VAL A 69 8.42 -2.92 -0.11
N LEU A 70 9.29 -3.20 -1.07
CA LEU A 70 10.74 -3.05 -0.90
C LEU A 70 11.20 -1.72 -1.50
N PRO A 71 11.98 -0.90 -0.76
CA PRO A 71 12.63 0.25 -1.35
C PRO A 71 13.68 -0.21 -2.37
N ILE A 72 13.82 0.54 -3.46
CA ILE A 72 14.88 0.30 -4.44
C ILE A 72 16.18 0.87 -3.86
N PRO A 73 17.21 0.04 -3.60
CA PRO A 73 18.45 0.53 -3.00
C PRO A 73 19.10 1.62 -3.88
N GLY A 74 19.37 2.78 -3.28
CA GLY A 74 20.02 3.90 -3.97
C GLY A 74 19.12 4.67 -4.95
N ALA A 75 17.83 4.37 -5.03
CA ALA A 75 16.91 5.19 -5.82
C ALA A 75 16.78 6.59 -5.21
N ILE A 76 17.02 7.62 -6.03
CA ILE A 76 16.89 9.02 -5.65
C ILE A 76 15.77 9.63 -6.48
N LEU A 77 14.73 10.13 -5.80
CA LEU A 77 13.70 10.94 -6.43
C LEU A 77 14.16 12.40 -6.49
N ASN A 78 14.54 12.87 -7.68
CA ASN A 78 14.82 14.29 -7.88
C ASN A 78 13.52 15.02 -8.26
N LEU A 79 13.00 15.82 -7.34
CA LEU A 79 11.80 16.64 -7.55
C LEU A 79 12.04 17.85 -8.46
N ASN A 80 13.28 18.10 -8.91
CA ASN A 80 13.69 19.22 -9.76
C ASN A 80 13.19 20.58 -9.25
N VAL A 81 13.22 20.76 -7.92
CA VAL A 81 12.76 21.98 -7.26
C VAL A 81 13.69 23.14 -7.61
N PRO A 82 13.18 24.23 -8.21
CA PRO A 82 13.99 25.41 -8.50
C PRO A 82 14.59 26.03 -7.24
N SER A 83 15.79 26.60 -7.33
CA SER A 83 16.48 27.21 -6.18
C SER A 83 15.76 28.43 -5.60
N ASN A 84 14.91 29.09 -6.40
CA ASN A 84 14.09 30.23 -6.00
C ASN A 84 12.65 29.84 -5.62
N ALA A 85 12.33 28.55 -5.55
CA ALA A 85 10.99 28.10 -5.19
C ALA A 85 10.70 28.41 -3.71
N THR A 86 9.55 29.02 -3.46
CA THR A 86 8.99 29.20 -2.12
C THR A 86 7.79 28.28 -1.96
N PHE A 87 7.72 27.56 -0.84
CA PHE A 87 6.60 26.67 -0.53
C PHE A 87 5.84 27.17 0.69
N ASN A 88 4.54 26.87 0.72
CA ASN A 88 3.75 27.09 1.90
C ASN A 88 3.98 25.95 2.90
N THR A 89 4.27 26.29 4.16
CA THR A 89 4.34 25.35 5.27
C THR A 89 3.08 25.37 6.14
N GLN A 90 2.18 26.35 5.93
CA GLN A 90 0.88 26.41 6.59
C GLN A 90 -0.11 25.47 5.90
N ILE A 91 -0.60 24.49 6.66
CA ILE A 91 -1.58 23.52 6.19
C ILE A 91 -2.96 23.91 6.72
N HIS A 92 -3.91 24.15 5.82
CA HIS A 92 -5.33 24.24 6.16
C HIS A 92 -6.01 22.89 5.86
N GLN A 93 -5.71 21.88 6.67
CA GLN A 93 -6.29 20.55 6.52
C GLN A 93 -7.79 20.61 6.84
N ARG A 94 -8.63 20.14 5.93
CA ARG A 94 -10.07 20.03 6.18
C ARG A 94 -10.30 19.06 7.35
N PRO A 95 -11.14 19.41 8.35
CA PRO A 95 -11.48 18.50 9.42
C PRO A 95 -12.05 17.18 8.87
N LEU A 96 -11.56 16.07 9.40
CA LEU A 96 -12.06 14.73 9.09
C LEU A 96 -13.20 14.37 10.03
N THR A 97 -14.18 13.60 9.55
CA THR A 97 -15.17 12.97 10.43
C THR A 97 -14.49 11.92 11.33
N PRO A 98 -15.11 11.48 12.44
CA PRO A 98 -14.50 10.45 13.31
C PRO A 98 -14.13 9.16 12.58
N GLU A 99 -14.98 8.67 11.69
CA GLU A 99 -14.73 7.46 10.89
C GLU A 99 -13.60 7.67 9.88
N GLN A 100 -13.57 8.83 9.20
CA GLN A 100 -12.47 9.21 8.31
C GLN A 100 -11.13 9.31 9.05
N SER A 101 -11.14 9.90 10.25
CA SER A 101 -9.95 10.02 11.10
C SER A 101 -9.43 8.65 11.52
N ARG A 102 -10.31 7.72 11.90
CA ARG A 102 -9.92 6.34 12.25
C ARG A 102 -9.25 5.65 11.06
N PHE A 103 -9.91 5.64 9.92
CA PHE A 103 -9.37 5.06 8.68
C PHE A 103 -8.01 5.68 8.30
N TYR A 104 -7.92 7.02 8.35
CA TYR A 104 -6.69 7.74 8.02
C TYR A 104 -5.54 7.35 8.96
N ASN A 105 -5.78 7.34 10.26
CA ASN A 105 -4.76 7.01 11.25
C ASN A 105 -4.32 5.54 11.16
N GLU A 106 -5.24 4.61 10.87
CA GLU A 106 -4.89 3.21 10.61
C GLU A 106 -3.91 3.08 9.43
N ARG A 107 -4.20 3.76 8.31
CA ARG A 107 -3.31 3.77 7.14
C ARG A 107 -1.96 4.42 7.41
N ILE A 108 -1.93 5.52 8.18
CA ILE A 108 -0.68 6.15 8.61
C ILE A 108 0.15 5.20 9.47
N ASN A 109 -0.48 4.49 10.41
CA ASN A 109 0.19 3.50 11.24
C ASN A 109 0.74 2.33 10.42
N ASP A 110 -0.04 1.84 9.43
CA ASP A 110 0.42 0.80 8.50
C ASP A 110 1.70 1.26 7.76
N MET A 111 1.70 2.48 7.21
CA MET A 111 2.86 3.04 6.51
C MET A 111 4.07 3.29 7.43
N LEU A 112 3.84 3.77 8.66
CA LEU A 112 4.90 3.94 9.66
C LEU A 112 5.52 2.59 10.04
N SER A 113 4.70 1.58 10.32
CA SER A 113 5.16 0.24 10.68
C SER A 113 5.90 -0.46 9.53
N ALA A 114 5.55 -0.14 8.29
CA ALA A 114 6.21 -0.61 7.08
C ALA A 114 7.51 0.18 6.76
N GLY A 115 7.80 1.27 7.47
CA GLY A 115 8.95 2.13 7.17
C GLY A 115 8.83 2.92 5.87
N LEU A 116 7.61 3.11 5.35
CA LEU A 116 7.36 3.87 4.11
C LEU A 116 7.35 5.38 4.34
N ILE A 117 6.97 5.80 5.56
CA ILE A 117 6.99 7.19 6.00
C ILE A 117 7.62 7.28 7.39
N GLU A 118 8.06 8.47 7.76
CA GLU A 118 8.60 8.77 9.08
C GLU A 118 8.04 10.08 9.62
N ARG A 119 8.19 10.28 10.94
CA ARG A 119 7.87 11.56 11.56
C ARG A 119 9.00 12.54 11.26
N ALA A 120 8.69 13.64 10.60
CA ALA A 120 9.65 14.70 10.34
C ALA A 120 9.49 15.83 11.38
N PRO A 121 10.58 16.31 12.00
CA PRO A 121 10.54 17.48 12.87
C PRO A 121 10.20 18.74 12.05
N PRO A 122 9.48 19.73 12.62
CA PRO A 122 9.03 20.91 11.87
C PRO A 122 10.14 21.67 11.15
N GLU A 123 11.34 21.76 11.74
CA GLU A 123 12.52 22.42 11.15
C GLU A 123 12.95 21.82 9.80
N LEU A 124 12.66 20.53 9.56
CA LEU A 124 13.03 19.84 8.31
C LEU A 124 11.95 19.94 7.23
N ILE A 125 10.77 20.49 7.57
CA ILE A 125 9.66 20.62 6.63
C ILE A 125 9.88 21.81 5.70
N LYS A 126 10.19 21.52 4.43
CA LYS A 126 10.35 22.52 3.38
C LYS A 126 9.03 22.88 2.68
N CYS A 127 8.05 21.99 2.73
CA CYS A 127 6.74 22.13 2.08
C CYS A 127 5.75 21.23 2.81
N ALA A 128 4.50 21.66 2.90
CA ALA A 128 3.44 20.83 3.43
C ALA A 128 2.19 20.89 2.56
N ALA A 129 1.63 19.73 2.24
CA ALA A 129 0.43 19.59 1.42
C ALA A 129 -0.71 19.01 2.26
N THR A 130 -1.94 19.40 1.92
CA THR A 130 -3.14 18.79 2.49
C THR A 130 -3.29 17.37 1.96
N THR A 131 -3.82 16.47 2.80
CA THR A 131 -4.18 15.12 2.37
C THR A 131 -5.69 15.01 2.18
N VAL A 132 -6.13 14.31 1.14
CA VAL A 132 -7.54 14.03 0.91
C VAL A 132 -7.74 12.52 0.89
N ILE A 133 -8.76 12.04 1.60
CA ILE A 133 -9.18 10.64 1.52
C ILE A 133 -9.96 10.49 0.22
N ALA A 134 -9.36 9.82 -0.76
CA ALA A 134 -10.03 9.51 -2.03
C ALA A 134 -11.06 8.40 -1.85
N GLN A 135 -12.21 8.54 -2.51
CA GLN A 135 -13.19 7.48 -2.64
C GLN A 135 -12.75 6.51 -3.74
N LYS A 136 -12.91 5.19 -3.54
CA LYS A 136 -12.74 4.24 -4.63
C LYS A 136 -13.87 4.45 -5.65
N ALA A 137 -13.52 4.54 -6.93
CA ALA A 137 -14.51 4.43 -8.00
C ALA A 137 -15.10 3.01 -7.97
N HIS A 138 -16.44 2.93 -8.01
CA HIS A 138 -17.19 1.67 -7.99
C HIS A 138 -16.93 0.83 -9.24
#